data_AF-A0A1Q8QS28-F1
#
_entry.id   AF-A0A1Q8QS28-F1
#
_cell.length_a   1.000
_cell.length_b   1.000
_cell.length_c   1.000
_cell.angle_alpha   90.00
_cell.angle_beta   90.00
_cell.angle_gamma   90.00
#
_symmetry.space_group_name_H-M   'P 1'
#
loop_
_entity.id
_entity.type
_entity.pdbx_description
1 polymer ?
#
loop_
_entity_poly.entity_id
_entity_poly.type
_entity_poly.pdbx_seq_one_letter_code
_entity_poly.pdbx_strand_id
1 'polypeptide(L)' 'MDITSCAFVGYHPLRFGYDEEDSLCISIKQKMLLQILALYENGVTDFCTSCEVGASMWAAEMVL' A
#
# COMPACT_ATOMS: atom_id res chain seq x y z
N MET A 1 -12.15 18.68 -13.77
CA MET A 1 -12.02 17.97 -12.48
C MET A 1 -10.70 17.25 -12.58
N ASP A 2 -9.68 17.75 -11.90
CA ASP A 2 -8.42 17.03 -11.83
C ASP A 2 -8.67 15.79 -10.96
N ILE A 3 -8.48 14.62 -11.55
CA ILE A 3 -8.65 13.35 -10.84
C ILE A 3 -7.39 13.18 -9.98
N THR A 4 -7.53 13.37 -8.67
CA THR A 4 -6.44 13.12 -7.72
C THR A 4 -6.40 11.64 -7.41
N SER A 5 -5.53 10.92 -8.10
CA SER A 5 -5.33 9.47 -7.92
C SER A 5 -3.95 9.16 -7.35
N CYS A 6 -3.83 8.01 -6.67
CA CYS A 6 -2.56 7.52 -6.15
C CYS A 6 -2.29 6.09 -6.63
N ALA A 7 -1.08 5.84 -7.11
CA ALA A 7 -0.63 4.50 -7.49
C ALA A 7 0.23 3.89 -6.38
N PHE A 8 -0.10 2.67 -5.97
CA PHE A 8 0.71 1.85 -5.08
C PHE A 8 1.73 1.05 -5.90
N VAL A 9 3.00 1.22 -5.56
CA VAL A 9 4.13 0.49 -6.14
C VAL A 9 5.02 0.00 -5.00
N GLY A 10 5.38 -1.27 -5.04
CA GLY A 10 6.11 -1.96 -4.00
C GLY A 10 7.20 -2.85 -4.58
N TYR A 11 8.19 -3.17 -3.74
CA TYR A 11 9.20 -4.15 -4.12
C TYR A 11 8.64 -5.57 -4.01
N HIS A 12 8.99 -6.43 -4.95
CA HIS A 12 8.60 -7.84 -4.92
C HIS A 12 9.62 -8.68 -4.13
N PRO A 13 9.19 -9.61 -3.27
CA PRO A 13 10.12 -10.46 -2.53
C PRO A 13 10.83 -11.42 -3.49
N LEU A 14 12.16 -11.53 -3.38
CA LEU A 14 12.99 -12.21 -4.39
C LEU A 14 12.81 -13.73 -4.49
N ARG A 15 12.28 -14.42 -3.46
CA ARG A 15 12.16 -15.89 -3.47
C ARG A 15 11.01 -16.51 -2.66
N PHE A 16 10.79 -16.09 -1.41
CA PHE A 16 9.93 -16.83 -0.47
C PHE A 16 8.75 -16.03 0.09
N GLY A 17 8.38 -14.92 -0.56
CA GLY A 17 7.40 -14.00 0.00
C GLY A 17 7.96 -13.17 1.16
N TYR A 18 7.10 -12.40 1.79
CA TYR A 18 7.39 -11.72 3.05
C TYR A 18 6.87 -12.55 4.20
N ASP A 19 7.62 -12.64 5.29
CA ASP A 19 7.05 -13.02 6.58
C ASP A 19 6.28 -11.81 7.11
N GLU A 20 4.96 -11.85 6.98
CA GLU A 20 4.10 -10.72 7.33
C GLU A 20 3.96 -10.50 8.85
N GLU A 21 4.40 -11.47 9.65
CA GLU A 21 4.48 -11.36 11.11
C GLU A 21 5.81 -10.76 11.57
N ASP A 22 6.78 -10.60 10.67
CA ASP A 22 8.04 -9.91 10.98
C ASP A 22 7.77 -8.45 11.38
N SER A 23 8.46 -8.02 12.43
CA SER A 23 8.34 -6.67 13.00
C SER A 23 8.53 -5.54 11.99
N LEU A 24 9.36 -5.74 10.95
CA LEU A 24 9.58 -4.78 9.88
C LEU A 24 8.39 -4.71 8.93
N CYS A 25 7.81 -5.86 8.56
CA CYS A 25 6.60 -5.92 7.74
C CYS A 25 5.42 -5.23 8.45
N ILE A 26 5.23 -5.51 9.75
CA ILE A 26 4.22 -4.84 10.57
C ILE A 26 4.45 -3.32 10.58
N SER A 27 5.69 -2.88 10.79
CA SER A 27 6.05 -1.46 10.81
C SER A 27 5.79 -0.76 9.47
N ILE A 28 6.08 -1.43 8.35
CA ILE A 28 5.79 -0.92 7.00
C ILE A 28 4.28 -0.77 6.81
N LYS A 29 3.51 -1.81 7.13
CA LYS A 29 2.05 -1.80 7.01
C LYS A 29 1.42 -0.68 7.83
N GLN A 30 1.88 -0.45 9.07
CA GLN A 30 1.40 0.65 9.91
C GLN A 30 1.68 2.02 9.29
N LYS A 31 2.90 2.25 8.79
CA LYS A 31 3.25 3.52 8.12
C LYS A 31 2.46 3.73 6.83
N MET A 32 2.23 2.66 6.09
CA MET A 32 1.46 2.68 4.86
C MET A 32 0.00 3.06 5.14
N LEU A 33 -0.63 2.48 6.16
CA LEU A 33 -1.98 2.85 6.59
C LEU A 33 -2.07 4.35 6.93
N LEU A 34 -1.10 4.88 7.69
CA LEU A 34 -1.07 6.31 8.02
C LEU A 34 -0.98 7.19 6.78
N GLN A 35 -0.23 6.79 5.75
CA GLN A 35 -0.17 7.57 4.51
C GLN A 35 -1.42 7.45 3.65
N ILE A 36 -2.06 6.29 3.62
CA ILE A 36 -3.34 6.11 2.94
C ILE A 36 -4.40 7.03 3.57
N LEU A 37 -4.45 7.10 4.91
CA LEU A 37 -5.35 8.00 5.63
C LEU A 37 -5.06 9.47 5.30
N ALA A 38 -3.79 9.88 5.30
CA ALA A 38 -3.41 11.24 4.93
C ALA A 38 -3.82 11.57 3.48
N LEU A 39 -3.64 10.65 2.53
CA LEU A 39 -4.08 10.82 1.14
C LEU A 39 -5.60 10.98 1.06
N TYR A 40 -6.35 10.18 1.80
CA TYR A 40 -7.80 10.26 1.85
C TYR A 40 -8.28 11.60 2.43
N GLU A 41 -7.68 12.08 3.51
CA GLU A 41 -7.95 13.41 4.09
C GLU A 41 -7.64 14.55 3.13
N ASN A 42 -6.71 14.35 2.19
CA ASN A 42 -6.38 15.29 1.12
C ASN A 42 -7.22 15.11 -0.16
N GLY A 43 -8.26 14.27 -0.12
CA GLY A 43 -9.23 14.11 -1.21
C GLY A 43 -8.82 13.12 -2.30
N VAL A 44 -7.83 12.25 -2.04
CA VAL A 44 -7.52 11.12 -2.92
C VAL A 44 -8.50 10.00 -2.65
N THR A 45 -9.34 9.69 -3.64
CA THR A 45 -10.35 8.61 -3.57
C THR A 45 -10.06 7.47 -4.54
N ASP A 46 -9.22 7.71 -5.54
CA ASP A 46 -8.94 6.78 -6.61
C ASP A 46 -7.54 6.18 -6.43
N PHE A 47 -7.49 4.90 -6.08
CA PHE A 47 -6.24 4.17 -5.87
C PHE A 47 -6.04 3.12 -6.97
N CYS A 48 -4.81 3.03 -7.47
CA CYS A 48 -4.39 2.04 -8.46
C CYS A 48 -3.24 1.20 -7.90
N THR A 49 -3.15 -0.08 -8.26
CA THR A 49 -2.08 -0.97 -7.80
C THR A 49 -1.56 -1.83 -8.94
N SER A 50 -0.27 -2.14 -8.91
CA SER A 50 0.35 -3.10 -9.83
C SER A 50 -0.02 -4.56 -9.53
N CYS A 51 -0.71 -4.82 -8.41
CA CYS A 51 -1.07 -6.17 -7.92
C CYS A 51 0.14 -7.08 -7.68
N GLU A 52 1.35 -6.51 -7.53
CA GLU A 52 2.54 -7.28 -7.17
C GLU A 52 2.43 -7.79 -5.73
N VAL A 53 2.85 -9.04 -5.50
CA VAL A 53 2.88 -9.64 -4.16
C VAL A 53 3.75 -8.80 -3.23
N GLY A 54 3.25 -8.54 -2.02
CA GLY A 54 3.91 -7.72 -1.02
C GLY A 54 3.23 -6.36 -0.87
N ALA A 55 4.04 -5.30 -0.79
CA ALA A 55 3.56 -3.97 -0.41
C ALA A 55 2.44 -3.40 -1.31
N SER A 56 2.49 -3.62 -2.63
CA SER A 56 1.43 -3.17 -3.55
C SER A 56 0.08 -3.82 -3.25
N MET A 57 0.08 -5.11 -2.90
CA MET A 57 -1.11 -5.87 -2.54
C MET A 57 -1.62 -5.50 -1.14
N TRP A 58 -0.72 -5.37 -0.16
CA TRP A 58 -1.08 -4.89 1.18
C TRP A 58 -1.76 -3.52 1.13
N ALA A 59 -1.26 -2.60 0.28
CA ALA A 59 -1.86 -1.28 0.11
C ALA A 59 -3.26 -1.35 -0.51
N ALA A 60 -3.43 -2.23 -1.50
CA ALA A 60 -4.71 -2.48 -2.13
C ALA A 60 -5.75 -3.04 -1.14
N GLU A 61 -5.34 -3.99 -0.30
CA GLU A 61 -6.20 -4.57 0.74
C GLU A 61 -6.63 -3.55 1.80
N MET A 62 -5.79 -2.55 2.11
CA MET A 62 -6.13 -1.49 3.08
C MET A 62 -7.18 -0.50 2.60
N VAL A 63 -7.40 -0.40 1.28
CA VAL A 63 -8.38 0.53 0.68
C VAL A 63 -9.64 -0.18 0.18
N LEU A 64 -9.75 -1.50 0.38
CA LEU A 64 -10.96 -2.31 0.13
C LEU A 64 -11.91 -2.27 1.34
#